data_AF-A0A968WD37-F1
#
_entry.id   AF-A0A968WD37-F1
#
_cell.length_a   1.000
_cell.length_b   1.000
_cell.length_c   1.000
_cell.angle_alpha   90.00
_cell.angle_beta   90.00
_cell.angle_gamma   90.00
#
_symmetry.space_group_name_H-M   'P 1'
#
loop_
_entity.id
_entity.type
_entity.pdbx_description
1 polymer ?
#
loop_
_entity_poly.entity_id
_entity_poly.type
_entity_poly.pdbx_seq_one_letter_code
_entity_poly.pdbx_strand_id
1 'polypeptide(L)'
;MSNLNKLLNIKNSKLAWLLRLKLLGLRTELQEALKTEVSDPGSDICQELLQELNVILEAEYQSNNTEEIPSWEDVLEPISNQLDNKPLPQSQLKPVIQNLLAHKELSQYIGEYQFNCTDDAQLWNEIQRLLLRVPEKLADILRSQILKQVNILGATEDNVSLRQLAFPIQEHIYSGLKGNIQASGLCFSNMVNFDERLDIQKSGSELDILAAIVSTYLKFIEIDPYVHHALRSVDRFGVRSLNSVDKPKYITALIERFHRVKVTFHTDKSIALRARLDLDEAIHSLVYLPCVDRFSWWGKLQQEARHTLETAVQQARQAGYQVQIRPLWGTYADVYPFSKDDLQIDIGGIPGEVSACLRVYAKINDEVIPGRVLFRSS
;
A
#
# COMPACT_ATOMS: atom_id res chain seq x y z
N MET A 1 30.61 -26.06 -22.24
CA MET A 1 30.42 -24.70 -21.68
C MET A 1 30.90 -23.53 -22.56
N SER A 2 31.43 -23.69 -23.78
CA SER A 2 32.10 -22.56 -24.48
C SER A 2 31.20 -21.36 -24.83
N ASN A 3 29.91 -21.59 -25.09
CA ASN A 3 28.95 -20.51 -25.37
C ASN A 3 28.55 -19.72 -24.11
N LEU A 4 28.56 -20.35 -22.93
CA LEU A 4 28.32 -19.66 -21.65
C LEU A 4 29.46 -18.69 -21.35
N ASN A 5 30.72 -19.15 -21.46
CA ASN A 5 31.89 -18.27 -21.27
C ASN A 5 31.93 -17.14 -22.30
N LYS A 6 31.58 -17.41 -23.56
CA LYS A 6 31.47 -16.36 -24.58
C LYS A 6 30.43 -15.31 -24.20
N LEU A 7 29.25 -15.71 -23.72
CA LEU A 7 28.19 -14.79 -23.33
C LEU A 7 28.56 -13.99 -22.07
N LEU A 8 29.17 -14.64 -21.07
CA LEU A 8 29.61 -14.01 -19.83
C LEU A 8 30.68 -12.93 -20.07
N ASN A 9 31.58 -13.15 -21.03
CA ASN A 9 32.65 -12.22 -21.38
C ASN A 9 32.20 -10.99 -22.21
N ILE A 10 30.91 -10.88 -22.57
CA ILE A 10 30.38 -9.70 -23.27
C ILE A 10 30.14 -8.58 -22.25
N LYS A 11 30.98 -7.53 -22.32
CA LYS A 11 30.84 -6.32 -21.49
C LYS A 11 29.49 -5.62 -21.74
N ASN A 12 28.85 -5.12 -20.67
CA ASN A 12 27.58 -4.39 -20.69
C ASN A 12 26.37 -5.15 -21.29
N SER A 13 26.38 -6.49 -21.29
CA SER A 13 25.23 -7.30 -21.70
C SER A 13 24.31 -7.61 -20.51
N LYS A 14 23.04 -7.16 -20.58
CA LYS A 14 22.01 -7.52 -19.60
C LYS A 14 21.79 -9.04 -19.53
N LEU A 15 21.93 -9.74 -20.67
CA LEU A 15 21.82 -11.19 -20.73
C LEU A 15 23.00 -11.88 -20.05
N ALA A 16 24.21 -11.31 -20.15
CA ALA A 16 25.38 -11.80 -19.43
C ALA A 16 25.26 -11.56 -17.92
N TRP A 17 24.72 -10.42 -17.50
CA TRP A 17 24.48 -10.11 -16.09
C TRP A 17 23.40 -11.01 -15.47
N LEU A 18 22.27 -11.20 -16.16
CA LEU A 18 21.21 -12.10 -15.72
C LEU A 18 21.69 -13.55 -15.64
N LEU A 19 22.50 -13.98 -16.60
CA LEU A 19 23.13 -15.30 -16.57
C LEU A 19 24.07 -15.47 -15.36
N ARG A 20 24.90 -14.46 -15.03
CA ARG A 20 25.76 -14.49 -13.82
C ARG A 20 24.94 -14.68 -12.55
N LEU A 21 23.87 -13.90 -12.37
CA LEU A 21 23.01 -14.01 -11.20
C LEU A 21 22.37 -15.40 -11.07
N LYS A 22 21.94 -15.98 -12.19
CA LYS A 22 21.34 -17.32 -12.19
C LYS A 22 22.36 -18.41 -11.87
N LEU A 23 23.59 -18.30 -12.37
CA LEU A 23 24.68 -19.24 -12.03
C LEU A 23 25.12 -19.12 -10.56
N LEU A 24 25.12 -17.90 -10.00
CA LEU A 24 25.39 -17.67 -8.58
C LEU A 24 24.29 -18.24 -7.67
N GLY A 25 23.02 -18.05 -8.06
CA GLY A 25 21.88 -18.67 -7.38
C GLY A 25 21.99 -20.19 -7.40
N LEU A 26 22.22 -20.78 -8.57
CA LEU A 26 22.40 -22.22 -8.73
C LEU A 26 23.56 -22.77 -7.87
N ARG A 27 24.70 -22.07 -7.84
CA ARG A 27 25.83 -22.46 -6.99
C ARG A 27 25.43 -22.49 -5.51
N THR A 28 24.72 -21.47 -5.05
CA THR A 28 24.31 -21.33 -3.65
C THR A 28 23.32 -22.43 -3.26
N GLU A 29 22.34 -22.71 -4.13
CA GLU A 29 21.36 -23.78 -3.94
C GLU A 29 22.03 -25.17 -3.88
N LEU A 30 22.98 -25.45 -4.77
CA LEU A 30 23.73 -26.71 -4.78
C LEU A 30 24.65 -26.86 -3.56
N GLN A 31 25.28 -25.77 -3.10
CA GLN A 31 26.08 -25.78 -1.87
C GLN A 31 25.23 -26.04 -0.63
N GLU A 32 24.03 -25.48 -0.55
CA GLU A 32 23.14 -25.71 0.57
C GLU A 32 22.56 -27.13 0.54
N ALA A 33 22.18 -27.63 -0.65
CA ALA A 33 21.70 -28.99 -0.84
C ALA A 33 22.77 -30.04 -0.42
N LEU A 34 24.05 -29.79 -0.71
CA LEU A 34 25.16 -30.64 -0.29
C LEU A 34 25.39 -30.65 1.23
N LYS A 35 24.99 -29.61 1.96
CA LYS A 35 25.06 -29.59 3.44
C LYS A 35 23.94 -30.40 4.07
N THR A 36 22.76 -30.42 3.45
CA THR A 36 21.59 -31.14 3.96
C THR A 36 21.57 -32.61 3.59
N GLU A 37 22.13 -32.99 2.43
CA GLU A 37 22.04 -34.34 1.87
C GLU A 37 23.44 -34.96 1.66
N VAL A 38 24.25 -34.99 2.73
CA VAL A 38 25.68 -35.40 2.73
C VAL A 38 25.90 -36.85 2.25
N SER A 39 24.86 -37.69 2.27
CA SER A 39 24.93 -39.09 1.86
C SER A 39 24.31 -39.37 0.47
N ASP A 40 24.00 -38.34 -0.31
CA ASP A 40 23.46 -38.52 -1.66
C ASP A 40 24.54 -39.09 -2.61
N PRO A 41 24.25 -40.14 -3.39
CA PRO A 41 25.21 -40.75 -4.32
C PRO A 41 25.72 -39.80 -5.42
N GLY A 42 25.01 -38.68 -5.66
CA GLY A 42 25.42 -37.61 -6.57
C GLY A 42 26.29 -36.53 -5.92
N SER A 43 26.65 -36.65 -4.64
CA SER A 43 27.41 -35.62 -3.90
C SER A 43 28.76 -35.32 -4.53
N ASP A 44 29.49 -36.34 -4.97
CA ASP A 44 30.79 -36.18 -5.64
C ASP A 44 30.65 -35.44 -6.97
N ILE A 45 29.63 -35.78 -7.77
CA ILE A 45 29.33 -35.12 -9.04
C ILE A 45 28.88 -33.65 -8.80
N CYS A 46 28.12 -33.40 -7.73
CA CYS A 46 27.70 -32.07 -7.35
C CYS A 46 28.90 -31.19 -6.94
N GLN A 47 29.88 -31.77 -6.25
CA GLN A 47 31.14 -31.06 -5.92
C GLN A 47 31.96 -30.72 -7.17
N GLU A 48 32.06 -31.65 -8.14
CA GLU A 48 32.70 -31.38 -9.44
C GLU A 48 31.98 -30.26 -10.20
N LEU A 49 30.64 -30.28 -10.22
CA LEU A 49 29.83 -29.24 -10.85
C LEU A 49 30.02 -27.87 -10.18
N LEU A 50 30.14 -27.83 -8.85
CA LEU A 50 30.45 -26.59 -8.12
C LEU A 50 31.83 -26.03 -8.48
N GLN A 51 32.82 -26.89 -8.68
CA GLN A 51 34.15 -26.48 -9.13
C GLN A 51 34.09 -25.89 -10.55
N GLU A 52 33.35 -26.53 -11.48
CA GLU A 52 33.15 -25.99 -12.82
C GLU A 52 32.46 -24.62 -12.80
N LEU A 53 31.43 -24.46 -11.96
CA LEU A 53 30.73 -23.19 -11.79
C LEU A 53 31.65 -22.09 -11.23
N ASN A 54 32.53 -22.41 -10.29
CA ASN A 54 33.50 -21.47 -9.75
C ASN A 54 34.48 -21.00 -10.83
N VAL A 55 35.03 -21.91 -11.63
CA VAL A 55 35.94 -21.56 -12.74
C VAL A 55 35.26 -20.63 -13.77
N ILE A 56 33.98 -20.86 -14.06
CA ILE A 56 33.20 -20.03 -14.99
C ILE A 56 32.94 -18.63 -14.40
N LEU A 57 32.70 -18.54 -13.10
CA LEU A 57 32.44 -17.27 -12.40
C LEU A 57 33.73 -16.47 -12.13
N GLU A 58 34.88 -17.13 -11.97
CA GLU A 58 36.17 -16.50 -11.65
C GLU A 58 36.97 -16.00 -12.86
N ALA A 59 36.56 -16.31 -14.09
CA ALA A 59 37.31 -16.00 -15.31
C ALA A 59 37.55 -14.50 -15.60
N GLU A 60 37.00 -13.56 -14.82
CA GLU A 60 37.31 -12.12 -14.88
C GLU A 60 38.34 -11.65 -13.83
N TYR A 61 38.68 -12.45 -12.81
CA TYR A 61 39.58 -12.01 -11.72
C TYR A 61 41.08 -12.09 -12.06
N GLN A 62 41.47 -12.75 -13.16
CA GLN A 62 42.90 -12.96 -13.49
C GLN A 62 43.49 -11.94 -14.47
N SER A 63 42.76 -10.89 -14.87
CA SER A 63 43.27 -9.87 -15.80
C SER A 63 43.71 -8.55 -15.14
N ASN A 64 43.51 -8.33 -13.84
CA ASN A 64 44.04 -7.15 -13.15
C ASN A 64 44.61 -7.54 -11.78
N ASN A 65 45.92 -7.38 -11.64
CA ASN A 65 46.73 -7.75 -10.48
C ASN A 65 46.41 -6.97 -9.20
N THR A 66 46.66 -7.67 -8.09
CA THR A 66 47.10 -7.22 -6.75
C THR A 66 46.17 -6.27 -5.99
N GLU A 67 45.35 -6.84 -5.12
CA GLU A 67 45.13 -6.38 -3.74
C GLU A 67 44.46 -7.51 -2.93
N GLU A 68 44.66 -7.47 -1.62
CA GLU A 68 44.55 -8.56 -0.64
C GLU A 68 43.21 -9.31 -0.64
N ILE A 69 43.28 -10.63 -0.38
CA ILE A 69 42.12 -11.53 -0.26
C ILE A 69 41.32 -11.16 1.00
N PRO A 70 40.07 -10.67 0.92
CA PRO A 70 39.25 -10.44 2.11
C PRO A 70 38.59 -11.74 2.55
N SER A 71 38.62 -11.97 3.87
CA SER A 71 37.85 -13.00 4.57
C SER A 71 36.34 -12.84 4.31
N TRP A 72 35.62 -13.95 4.13
CA TRP A 72 34.19 -13.99 3.79
C TRP A 72 33.24 -13.54 4.91
N GLU A 73 33.75 -13.05 6.04
CA GLU A 73 32.93 -12.48 7.13
C GLU A 73 32.51 -11.02 6.87
N ASP A 74 33.08 -10.35 5.87
CA ASP A 74 32.78 -8.94 5.54
C ASP A 74 31.78 -8.74 4.37
N VAL A 75 31.23 -9.82 3.78
CA VAL A 75 30.42 -9.75 2.54
C VAL A 75 28.92 -9.51 2.80
N LEU A 76 28.49 -9.37 4.06
CA LEU A 76 27.13 -8.93 4.40
C LEU A 76 27.00 -7.43 4.67
N GLU A 77 28.08 -6.66 4.57
CA GLU A 77 27.99 -5.20 4.53
C GLU A 77 27.98 -4.69 3.08
N PRO A 78 27.15 -3.67 2.77
CA PRO A 78 27.07 -3.15 1.41
C PRO A 78 28.40 -2.51 1.01
N ILE A 79 28.94 -2.92 -0.15
CA ILE A 79 30.12 -2.33 -0.77
C ILE A 79 29.88 -0.83 -0.94
N SER A 80 30.54 -0.05 -0.07
CA SER A 80 30.71 1.38 -0.24
C SER A 80 31.63 1.59 -1.43
N ASN A 81 31.05 1.93 -2.58
CA ASN A 81 31.83 2.52 -3.66
C ASN A 81 32.44 3.82 -3.13
N GLN A 82 33.74 3.80 -2.84
CA GLN A 82 34.56 5.01 -2.79
C GLN A 82 34.63 5.62 -4.19
N LEU A 83 33.56 6.29 -4.59
CA LEU A 83 33.64 7.46 -5.46
C LEU A 83 33.46 8.67 -4.54
N ASP A 84 34.55 9.38 -4.30
CA ASP A 84 34.66 10.59 -3.50
C ASP A 84 34.27 10.40 -2.01
N ASN A 85 35.19 10.75 -1.10
CA ASN A 85 34.92 10.88 0.33
C ASN A 85 33.95 12.05 0.61
N LYS A 86 32.70 11.93 0.16
CA LYS A 86 31.54 12.53 0.78
C LYS A 86 30.77 11.38 1.44
N PRO A 87 30.43 11.48 2.74
CA PRO A 87 29.54 10.50 3.33
C PRO A 87 28.29 10.37 2.46
N LEU A 88 27.89 9.14 2.11
CA LEU A 88 26.55 8.86 1.59
C LEU A 88 25.58 9.71 2.41
N PRO A 89 24.77 10.59 1.79
CA PRO A 89 23.92 11.48 2.55
C PRO A 89 22.97 10.61 3.36
N GLN A 90 23.25 10.46 4.66
CA GLN A 90 22.31 9.91 5.60
C GLN A 90 21.08 10.81 5.49
N SER A 91 19.94 10.21 5.13
CA SER A 91 18.66 10.92 5.03
C SER A 91 18.53 11.93 6.16
N GLN A 92 18.38 13.20 5.79
CA GLN A 92 18.33 14.30 6.75
C GLN A 92 17.06 14.19 7.62
N LEU A 93 16.05 13.45 7.16
CA LEU A 93 14.80 13.21 7.89
C LEU A 93 14.86 12.09 8.93
N LYS A 94 15.94 11.30 9.03
CA LYS A 94 16.04 10.22 10.04
C LYS A 94 15.78 10.70 11.49
N PRO A 95 16.34 11.83 11.96
CA PRO A 95 16.05 12.33 13.31
C PRO A 95 14.57 12.72 13.50
N VAL A 96 13.94 13.26 12.44
CA VAL A 96 12.52 13.64 12.45
C VAL A 96 11.65 12.39 12.62
N ILE A 97 11.98 11.31 11.91
CA ILE A 97 11.30 10.03 12.01
C ILE A 97 11.40 9.43 13.41
N GLN A 98 12.59 9.44 14.01
CA GLN A 98 12.79 8.93 15.37
C GLN A 98 11.97 9.71 16.39
N ASN A 99 11.95 11.05 16.29
CA ASN A 99 11.11 11.89 17.15
C ASN A 99 9.62 11.61 16.96
N LEU A 100 9.19 11.39 15.71
CA LEU A 100 7.80 11.09 15.39
C LEU A 100 7.37 9.74 16.00
N LEU A 101 8.17 8.69 15.81
CA LEU A 101 7.89 7.36 16.37
C LEU A 101 7.94 7.33 17.90
N ALA A 102 8.72 8.22 18.53
CA ALA A 102 8.76 8.37 19.99
C ALA A 102 7.51 9.10 20.56
N HIS A 103 6.63 9.66 19.71
CA HIS A 103 5.47 10.40 20.16
C HIS A 103 4.39 9.48 20.74
N LYS A 104 4.15 9.56 22.05
CA LYS A 104 3.25 8.65 22.80
C LYS A 104 1.81 8.60 22.30
N GLU A 105 1.27 9.73 21.83
CA GLU A 105 -0.11 9.75 21.31
C GLU A 105 -0.20 9.09 19.93
N LEU A 106 0.88 9.11 19.14
CA LEU A 106 0.88 8.55 17.80
C LEU A 106 0.85 7.02 17.84
N SER A 107 1.57 6.41 18.80
CA SER A 107 1.67 4.95 18.93
C SER A 107 0.32 4.25 19.13
N GLN A 108 -0.69 4.96 19.64
CA GLN A 108 -2.06 4.46 19.80
C GLN A 108 -2.75 4.19 18.44
N TYR A 109 -2.35 4.90 17.38
CA TYR A 109 -3.01 4.85 16.07
C TYR A 109 -2.23 4.04 15.03
N ILE A 110 -0.91 3.93 15.17
CA ILE A 110 -0.05 3.38 14.11
C ILE A 110 0.50 1.99 14.42
N GLY A 111 0.43 1.54 15.68
CA GLY A 111 0.99 0.26 16.10
C GLY A 111 2.51 0.19 15.90
N GLU A 112 3.02 -1.01 15.58
CA GLU A 112 4.42 -1.19 15.18
C GLU A 112 4.61 -0.71 13.74
N TYR A 113 5.06 0.54 13.58
CA TYR A 113 5.31 1.15 12.28
C TYR A 113 6.80 1.30 12.01
N GLN A 114 7.24 0.96 10.79
CA GLN A 114 8.60 1.15 10.33
C GLN A 114 8.60 2.00 9.05
N PHE A 115 9.59 2.85 8.85
CA PHE A 115 9.70 3.58 7.59
C PHE A 115 10.53 2.76 6.61
N ASN A 116 10.02 2.58 5.38
CA ASN A 116 10.67 1.73 4.38
C ASN A 116 11.51 2.54 3.39
N CYS A 117 11.20 3.82 3.20
CA CYS A 117 11.93 4.68 2.27
C CYS A 117 13.28 5.14 2.84
N THR A 118 14.27 5.27 1.96
CA THR A 118 15.61 5.77 2.31
C THR A 118 15.90 7.17 1.75
N ASP A 119 15.14 7.59 0.74
CA ASP A 119 15.20 8.91 0.13
C ASP A 119 14.36 9.94 0.90
N ASP A 120 14.89 11.15 1.11
CA ASP A 120 14.23 12.19 1.90
C ASP A 120 12.89 12.64 1.29
N ALA A 121 12.77 12.68 -0.04
CA ALA A 121 11.52 13.07 -0.69
C ALA A 121 10.44 12.00 -0.49
N GLN A 122 10.82 10.73 -0.61
CA GLN A 122 9.91 9.61 -0.36
C GLN A 122 9.53 9.49 1.13
N LEU A 123 10.50 9.68 2.03
CA LEU A 123 10.28 9.69 3.48
C LEU A 123 9.32 10.80 3.90
N TRP A 124 9.48 12.02 3.35
CA TRP A 124 8.52 13.09 3.58
C TRP A 124 7.09 12.65 3.24
N ASN A 125 6.91 12.08 2.05
CA ASN A 125 5.61 11.61 1.61
C ASN A 125 5.07 10.45 2.46
N GLU A 126 5.94 9.56 2.92
CA GLU A 126 5.57 8.46 3.83
C GLU A 126 5.11 8.98 5.19
N ILE A 127 5.82 9.96 5.76
CA ILE A 127 5.42 10.67 6.99
C ILE A 127 4.03 11.29 6.80
N GLN A 128 3.82 12.01 5.70
CA GLN A 128 2.53 12.66 5.46
C GLN A 128 1.40 11.66 5.31
N ARG A 129 1.61 10.53 4.60
CA ARG A 129 0.62 9.46 4.48
C ARG A 129 0.30 8.78 5.80
N LEU A 130 1.28 8.59 6.67
CA LEU A 130 1.05 8.11 8.04
C LEU A 130 0.11 9.05 8.80
N LEU A 131 0.34 10.36 8.70
CA LEU A 131 -0.47 11.39 9.34
C LEU A 131 -1.89 11.51 8.76
N LEU A 132 -2.17 10.99 7.57
CA LEU A 132 -3.53 10.92 7.02
C LEU A 132 -4.42 9.89 7.73
N ARG A 133 -3.84 9.02 8.56
CA ARG A 133 -4.52 7.91 9.25
C ARG A 133 -4.93 8.24 10.68
N VAL A 134 -4.41 9.34 11.23
CA VAL A 134 -4.62 9.77 12.63
C VAL A 134 -5.60 10.95 12.68
N PRO A 135 -6.22 11.24 13.85
CA PRO A 135 -7.16 12.35 13.96
C PRO A 135 -6.54 13.66 13.47
N GLU A 136 -7.27 14.44 12.67
CA GLU A 136 -6.73 15.64 12.01
C GLU A 136 -6.07 16.62 12.99
N LYS A 137 -6.66 16.83 14.17
CA LYS A 137 -6.09 17.69 15.20
C LYS A 137 -4.68 17.24 15.61
N LEU A 138 -4.48 15.94 15.77
CA LEU A 138 -3.17 15.37 16.09
C LEU A 138 -2.24 15.48 14.88
N ALA A 139 -2.73 15.18 13.67
CA ALA A 139 -1.97 15.31 12.45
C ALA A 139 -1.43 16.75 12.25
N ASP A 140 -2.24 17.78 12.51
CA ASP A 140 -1.86 19.19 12.36
C ASP A 140 -0.81 19.63 13.39
N ILE A 141 -0.93 19.17 14.64
CA ILE A 141 0.07 19.40 15.68
C ILE A 141 1.40 18.76 15.26
N LEU A 142 1.38 17.50 14.83
CA LEU A 142 2.57 16.77 14.41
C LEU A 142 3.19 17.39 13.15
N ARG A 143 2.41 17.75 12.13
CA ARG A 143 2.90 18.47 10.94
C ARG A 143 3.59 19.77 11.32
N SER A 144 2.99 20.55 12.22
CA SER A 144 3.58 21.82 12.69
C SER A 144 4.91 21.61 13.41
N GLN A 145 5.04 20.56 14.22
CA GLN A 145 6.28 20.20 14.89
C GLN A 145 7.35 19.69 13.92
N ILE A 146 6.95 18.83 12.97
CA ILE A 146 7.82 18.30 11.92
C ILE A 146 8.35 19.44 11.05
N LEU A 147 7.50 20.39 10.63
CA LEU A 147 7.91 21.53 9.82
C LEU A 147 8.96 22.40 10.53
N LYS A 148 8.86 22.59 11.86
CA LYS A 148 9.90 23.28 12.63
C LYS A 148 11.24 22.55 12.58
N GLN A 149 11.23 21.22 12.64
CA GLN A 149 12.45 20.41 12.54
C GLN A 149 13.04 20.46 11.12
N VAL A 150 12.21 20.35 10.09
CA VAL A 150 12.64 20.41 8.69
C VAL A 150 13.17 21.79 8.30
N ASN A 151 12.62 22.87 8.88
CA ASN A 151 13.16 24.22 8.72
C ASN A 151 14.59 24.35 9.25
N ILE A 152 14.93 23.68 10.36
CA ILE A 152 16.31 23.65 10.90
C ILE A 152 17.25 22.94 9.93
N LEU A 153 16.75 21.97 9.16
CA LEU A 153 17.50 21.26 8.12
C LEU A 153 17.61 22.05 6.81
N GLY A 154 17.08 23.28 6.74
CA GLY A 154 17.14 24.16 5.57
C GLY A 154 16.16 23.79 4.46
N ALA A 155 15.08 23.09 4.79
CA ALA A 155 13.95 22.87 3.91
C ALA A 155 12.70 23.60 4.45
N THR A 156 11.92 24.19 3.55
CA THR A 156 10.72 24.96 3.88
C THR A 156 9.51 24.41 3.14
N GLU A 157 8.33 24.76 3.59
CA GLU A 157 7.07 24.33 2.98
C GLU A 157 6.96 24.79 1.51
N ASP A 158 6.55 23.88 0.63
CA ASP A 158 6.22 24.16 -0.75
C ASP A 158 4.75 23.85 -1.04
N ASN A 159 3.95 24.90 -1.19
CA ASN A 159 2.53 24.83 -1.52
C ASN A 159 2.27 24.92 -3.04
N VAL A 160 3.32 24.95 -3.86
CA VAL A 160 3.23 25.05 -5.33
C VAL A 160 3.45 23.67 -5.97
N SER A 161 4.50 22.95 -5.57
CA SER A 161 4.83 21.64 -6.13
C SER A 161 3.95 20.53 -5.55
N LEU A 162 2.68 20.49 -5.97
CA LEU A 162 1.68 19.54 -5.46
C LEU A 162 1.33 18.47 -6.51
N ARG A 163 1.38 17.20 -6.12
CA ARG A 163 0.77 16.11 -6.90
C ARG A 163 -0.74 16.22 -6.78
N GLN A 164 -1.42 16.11 -7.91
CA GLN A 164 -2.86 16.33 -7.98
C GLN A 164 -3.60 14.99 -8.08
N LEU A 165 -4.62 14.84 -7.25
CA LEU A 165 -5.59 13.76 -7.28
C LEU A 165 -6.91 14.30 -7.82
N ALA A 166 -7.53 13.59 -8.75
CA ALA A 166 -8.78 14.03 -9.34
C ALA A 166 -9.93 13.99 -8.32
N PHE A 167 -10.55 15.15 -8.06
CA PHE A 167 -11.70 15.28 -7.17
C PHE A 167 -12.62 16.42 -7.63
N PRO A 168 -13.93 16.42 -7.31
CA PRO A 168 -14.82 17.52 -7.69
C PRO A 168 -14.45 18.87 -7.05
N ILE A 169 -13.73 18.84 -5.94
CA ILE A 169 -13.36 19.99 -5.13
C ILE A 169 -11.84 20.15 -5.13
N GLN A 170 -11.36 21.38 -5.18
CA GLN A 170 -9.95 21.69 -4.95
C GLN A 170 -9.70 21.71 -3.43
N GLU A 171 -8.81 20.86 -2.94
CA GLU A 171 -8.50 20.78 -1.51
C GLU A 171 -7.02 20.48 -1.30
N HIS A 172 -6.38 21.22 -0.41
CA HIS A 172 -4.99 20.96 -0.04
C HIS A 172 -4.91 19.85 0.99
N ILE A 173 -4.17 18.76 0.72
CA ILE A 173 -4.05 17.62 1.64
C ILE A 173 -2.80 17.77 2.51
N TYR A 174 -1.63 17.93 1.88
CA TYR A 174 -0.39 18.24 2.59
C TYR A 174 0.62 18.90 1.65
N SER A 175 1.51 19.70 2.22
CA SER A 175 2.48 20.49 1.49
C SER A 175 3.72 19.67 1.09
N GLY A 176 4.39 20.12 0.03
CA GLY A 176 5.72 19.66 -0.32
C GLY A 176 6.81 20.32 0.53
N LEU A 177 8.05 20.04 0.14
CA LEU A 177 9.24 20.70 0.66
C LEU A 177 10.06 21.29 -0.49
N LYS A 178 10.67 22.44 -0.25
CA LYS A 178 11.69 23.06 -1.10
C LYS A 178 12.91 23.47 -0.30
N GLY A 179 14.06 23.59 -0.96
CA GLY A 179 15.34 23.91 -0.32
C GLY A 179 16.27 22.70 -0.33
N ASN A 180 16.90 22.41 0.80
CA ASN A 180 17.84 21.29 0.95
C ASN A 180 17.18 19.91 0.73
N ILE A 181 15.90 19.81 1.07
CA ILE A 181 15.06 18.63 0.83
C ILE A 181 13.95 19.07 -0.12
N GLN A 182 13.79 18.37 -1.22
CA GLN A 182 12.76 18.63 -2.22
C GLN A 182 11.77 17.48 -2.25
N ALA A 183 10.51 17.76 -1.98
CA ALA A 183 9.45 16.76 -2.01
C ALA A 183 8.17 17.38 -2.53
N SER A 184 7.42 16.66 -3.36
CA SER A 184 6.11 17.13 -3.80
C SER A 184 5.05 16.92 -2.72
N GLY A 185 4.14 17.86 -2.54
CA GLY A 185 2.95 17.71 -1.71
C GLY A 185 1.83 16.95 -2.43
N LEU A 186 0.63 16.99 -1.87
CA LEU A 186 -0.57 16.33 -2.41
C LEU A 186 -1.79 17.25 -2.25
N CYS A 187 -2.63 17.32 -3.28
CA CYS A 187 -3.90 18.00 -3.24
C CYS A 187 -4.95 17.31 -4.10
N PHE A 188 -6.22 17.55 -3.78
CA PHE A 188 -7.33 17.34 -4.68
C PHE A 188 -7.44 18.47 -5.70
N SER A 189 -7.78 18.10 -6.93
CA SER A 189 -7.88 19.01 -8.07
C SER A 189 -9.08 18.67 -8.93
N ASN A 190 -9.88 19.68 -9.25
CA ASN A 190 -10.97 19.58 -10.21
C ASN A 190 -10.50 19.75 -11.67
N MET A 191 -9.20 19.97 -11.89
CA MET A 191 -8.60 20.18 -13.21
C MET A 191 -8.02 18.90 -13.82
N VAL A 192 -7.77 17.87 -13.02
CA VAL A 192 -7.18 16.59 -13.49
C VAL A 192 -8.25 15.56 -13.75
N ASN A 193 -8.09 14.76 -14.80
CA ASN A 193 -9.00 13.67 -15.14
C ASN A 193 -8.93 12.53 -14.11
N PHE A 194 -10.03 11.80 -13.97
CA PHE A 194 -10.07 10.56 -13.19
C PHE A 194 -9.11 9.51 -13.75
N ASP A 195 -8.84 8.46 -12.97
CA ASP A 195 -8.02 7.35 -13.41
C ASP A 195 -8.56 6.76 -14.73
N GLU A 196 -7.69 6.67 -15.74
CA GLU A 196 -8.06 6.27 -17.10
C GLU A 196 -8.73 4.89 -17.15
N ARG A 197 -8.41 4.00 -16.20
CA ARG A 197 -9.00 2.66 -16.10
C ARG A 197 -10.49 2.69 -15.76
N LEU A 198 -11.01 3.80 -15.24
CA LEU A 198 -12.42 3.96 -14.91
C LEU A 198 -13.27 4.32 -16.13
N ASP A 199 -12.67 4.78 -17.24
CA ASP A 199 -13.35 5.15 -18.48
C ASP A 199 -14.54 6.10 -18.20
N ILE A 200 -14.32 7.20 -17.48
CA ILE A 200 -15.40 8.15 -17.14
C ILE A 200 -14.96 9.58 -17.35
N GLN A 201 -15.84 10.37 -17.97
CA GLN A 201 -15.67 11.81 -18.15
C GLN A 201 -16.45 12.55 -17.07
N LYS A 202 -15.92 13.70 -16.66
CA LYS A 202 -16.58 14.58 -15.70
C LYS A 202 -17.91 15.06 -16.25
N SER A 203 -18.96 14.88 -15.45
CA SER A 203 -20.34 15.17 -15.80
C SER A 203 -21.03 16.09 -14.79
N GLY A 204 -20.37 16.40 -13.66
CA GLY A 204 -20.97 17.10 -12.53
C GLY A 204 -22.01 16.27 -11.76
N SER A 205 -22.07 14.96 -12.01
CA SER A 205 -23.04 14.07 -11.36
C SER A 205 -22.46 13.37 -10.12
N GLU A 206 -23.30 12.65 -9.37
CA GLU A 206 -22.87 11.82 -8.23
C GLU A 206 -21.81 10.77 -8.63
N LEU A 207 -21.80 10.32 -9.89
CA LEU A 207 -20.78 9.41 -10.41
C LEU A 207 -19.38 10.02 -10.40
N ASP A 208 -19.26 11.35 -10.51
CA ASP A 208 -17.97 12.03 -10.46
C ASP A 208 -17.35 11.94 -9.05
N ILE A 209 -18.16 11.98 -8.00
CA ILE A 209 -17.71 11.82 -6.60
C ILE A 209 -17.16 10.41 -6.41
N LEU A 210 -17.87 9.40 -6.92
CA LEU A 210 -17.43 8.02 -6.85
C LEU A 210 -16.17 7.75 -7.66
N ALA A 211 -16.10 8.29 -8.88
CA ALA A 211 -14.94 8.20 -9.74
C ALA A 211 -13.72 8.81 -9.06
N ALA A 212 -13.89 9.95 -8.38
CA ALA A 212 -12.84 10.61 -7.62
C ALA A 212 -12.33 9.77 -6.45
N ILE A 213 -13.24 9.21 -5.65
CA ILE A 213 -12.90 8.35 -4.51
C ILE A 213 -12.17 7.10 -5.01
N VAL A 214 -12.70 6.41 -6.02
CA VAL A 214 -12.06 5.21 -6.58
C VAL A 214 -10.69 5.55 -7.19
N SER A 215 -10.56 6.66 -7.91
CA SER A 215 -9.26 7.13 -8.44
C SER A 215 -8.26 7.40 -7.33
N THR A 216 -8.70 8.00 -6.23
CA THR A 216 -7.87 8.25 -5.05
C THR A 216 -7.41 6.93 -4.44
N TYR A 217 -8.30 5.96 -4.25
CA TYR A 217 -7.98 4.65 -3.69
C TYR A 217 -6.99 3.89 -4.58
N LEU A 218 -7.23 3.87 -5.90
CA LEU A 218 -6.30 3.31 -6.88
C LEU A 218 -4.91 3.94 -6.75
N LYS A 219 -4.83 5.26 -6.54
CA LYS A 219 -3.54 5.91 -6.34
C LYS A 219 -2.86 5.52 -5.04
N PHE A 220 -3.59 5.41 -3.94
CA PHE A 220 -3.03 4.97 -2.66
C PHE A 220 -2.55 3.52 -2.69
N ILE A 221 -3.24 2.63 -3.40
CA ILE A 221 -2.78 1.25 -3.66
C ILE A 221 -1.41 1.24 -4.38
N GLU A 222 -1.14 2.24 -5.21
CA GLU A 222 0.14 2.36 -5.92
C GLU A 222 1.28 2.89 -5.06
N ILE A 223 1.00 3.88 -4.20
CA ILE A 223 2.03 4.68 -3.54
C ILE A 223 2.26 4.35 -2.06
N ASP A 224 1.32 3.65 -1.40
CA ASP A 224 1.38 3.38 0.03
C ASP A 224 1.50 1.86 0.31
N PRO A 225 2.67 1.41 0.80
CA PRO A 225 2.90 -0.01 1.05
C PRO A 225 2.12 -0.56 2.25
N TYR A 226 1.54 0.29 3.09
CA TYR A 226 0.82 -0.14 4.29
C TYR A 226 -0.65 -0.42 4.06
N VAL A 227 -1.10 -0.29 2.82
CA VAL A 227 -2.48 -0.57 2.47
C VAL A 227 -2.69 -2.07 2.39
N HIS A 228 -3.75 -2.53 3.05
CA HIS A 228 -4.20 -3.91 3.06
C HIS A 228 -5.58 -4.00 2.41
N HIS A 229 -5.96 -5.21 2.05
CA HIS A 229 -7.32 -5.51 1.64
C HIS A 229 -7.96 -6.59 2.50
N ALA A 230 -9.27 -6.46 2.65
CA ALA A 230 -10.14 -7.41 3.34
C ALA A 230 -11.29 -7.86 2.44
N LEU A 231 -11.22 -7.68 1.11
CA LEU A 231 -12.36 -7.88 0.22
C LEU A 231 -12.61 -9.36 -0.01
N ARG A 232 -13.80 -9.84 0.42
CA ARG A 232 -14.16 -11.26 0.42
C ARG A 232 -14.00 -11.95 -0.93
N SER A 233 -14.29 -11.25 -2.03
CA SER A 233 -14.20 -11.84 -3.37
C SER A 233 -12.76 -12.01 -3.87
N VAL A 234 -11.80 -11.36 -3.22
CA VAL A 234 -10.37 -11.45 -3.57
C VAL A 234 -9.69 -12.48 -2.67
N ASP A 235 -9.85 -12.33 -1.36
CA ASP A 235 -9.49 -13.35 -0.38
C ASP A 235 -10.60 -13.43 0.66
N ARG A 236 -11.06 -14.66 0.91
CA ARG A 236 -12.07 -14.95 1.93
C ARG A 236 -11.47 -14.91 3.34
N PHE A 237 -10.18 -15.21 3.47
CA PHE A 237 -9.54 -15.48 4.74
C PHE A 237 -8.58 -14.35 5.13
N GLY A 238 -9.06 -13.49 6.03
CA GLY A 238 -8.24 -12.50 6.71
C GLY A 238 -8.00 -11.22 5.93
N VAL A 239 -7.02 -10.45 6.42
CA VAL A 239 -6.59 -9.17 5.87
C VAL A 239 -5.21 -9.36 5.25
N ARG A 240 -5.03 -8.97 3.99
CA ARG A 240 -3.78 -9.20 3.22
C ARG A 240 -3.14 -7.88 2.82
N SER A 241 -1.82 -7.80 2.91
CA SER A 241 -1.07 -6.65 2.38
C SER A 241 -1.23 -6.57 0.86
N LEU A 242 -1.44 -5.35 0.33
CA LEU A 242 -1.44 -5.11 -1.10
C LEU A 242 -0.03 -4.93 -1.69
N ASN A 243 1.03 -5.14 -0.92
CA ASN A 243 2.37 -5.38 -1.47
C ASN A 243 2.56 -6.82 -1.95
N SER A 244 1.53 -7.67 -1.77
CA SER A 244 1.55 -9.07 -2.20
C SER A 244 1.03 -9.26 -3.63
N VAL A 245 0.95 -10.53 -4.05
CA VAL A 245 0.39 -10.99 -5.33
C VAL A 245 -1.08 -10.61 -5.56
N ASP A 246 -1.79 -10.15 -4.54
CA ASP A 246 -3.23 -9.83 -4.64
C ASP A 246 -3.51 -8.41 -5.12
N LYS A 247 -2.51 -7.53 -5.19
CA LYS A 247 -2.64 -6.16 -5.72
C LYS A 247 -3.41 -6.06 -7.04
N PRO A 248 -3.04 -6.79 -8.11
CA PRO A 248 -3.78 -6.72 -9.37
C PRO A 248 -5.22 -7.23 -9.23
N LYS A 249 -5.45 -8.32 -8.47
CA LYS A 249 -6.79 -8.88 -8.27
C LYS A 249 -7.72 -7.87 -7.58
N TYR A 250 -7.21 -7.17 -6.58
CA TYR A 250 -7.97 -6.14 -5.88
C TYR A 250 -8.29 -4.95 -6.78
N ILE A 251 -7.30 -4.44 -7.52
CA ILE A 251 -7.49 -3.35 -8.48
C ILE A 251 -8.57 -3.71 -9.49
N THR A 252 -8.50 -4.90 -10.09
CA THR A 252 -9.53 -5.39 -11.02
C THR A 252 -10.90 -5.45 -10.35
N ALA A 253 -11.00 -6.05 -9.16
CA ALA A 253 -12.26 -6.18 -8.43
C ALA A 253 -12.90 -4.82 -8.10
N LEU A 254 -12.11 -3.80 -7.76
CA LEU A 254 -12.57 -2.45 -7.48
C LEU A 254 -13.08 -1.76 -8.76
N ILE A 255 -12.33 -1.84 -9.86
CA ILE A 255 -12.70 -1.25 -11.16
C ILE A 255 -13.98 -1.90 -11.69
N GLU A 256 -14.10 -3.23 -11.66
CA GLU A 256 -15.29 -3.94 -12.13
C GLU A 256 -16.57 -3.53 -11.40
N ARG A 257 -16.47 -3.29 -10.08
CA ARG A 257 -17.60 -2.81 -9.28
C ARG A 257 -17.97 -1.38 -9.62
N PHE A 258 -16.97 -0.54 -9.85
CA PHE A 258 -17.22 0.82 -10.34
C PHE A 258 -17.91 0.82 -11.71
N HIS A 259 -17.44 -0.02 -12.65
CA HIS A 259 -18.10 -0.17 -13.96
C HIS A 259 -19.53 -0.70 -13.82
N ARG A 260 -19.80 -1.63 -12.90
CA ARG A 260 -21.16 -2.08 -12.60
C ARG A 260 -22.04 -0.95 -12.11
N VAL A 261 -21.54 -0.07 -11.24
CA VAL A 261 -22.26 1.13 -10.81
C VAL A 261 -22.54 2.06 -12.00
N LYS A 262 -21.56 2.32 -12.86
CA LYS A 262 -21.72 3.15 -14.07
C LYS A 262 -22.82 2.60 -14.99
N VAL A 263 -22.82 1.29 -15.28
CA VAL A 263 -23.80 0.65 -16.17
C VAL A 263 -25.21 0.64 -15.55
N THR A 264 -25.31 0.49 -14.24
CA THR A 264 -26.61 0.38 -13.55
C THR A 264 -27.19 1.72 -13.10
N PHE A 265 -26.45 2.83 -13.23
CA PHE A 265 -26.82 4.14 -12.68
C PHE A 265 -28.20 4.65 -13.11
N HIS A 266 -28.58 4.40 -14.37
CA HIS A 266 -29.88 4.79 -14.93
C HIS A 266 -30.88 3.62 -15.06
N THR A 267 -30.57 2.48 -14.45
CA THR A 267 -31.42 1.28 -14.50
C THR A 267 -32.38 1.24 -13.29
N ASP A 268 -32.99 0.08 -13.06
CA ASP A 268 -33.83 -0.16 -11.87
C ASP A 268 -33.10 0.24 -10.58
N LYS A 269 -33.81 0.96 -9.69
CA LYS A 269 -33.21 1.54 -8.49
C LYS A 269 -32.75 0.50 -7.47
N SER A 270 -33.34 -0.70 -7.46
CA SER A 270 -32.86 -1.78 -6.61
C SER A 270 -31.58 -2.42 -7.15
N ILE A 271 -31.46 -2.54 -8.49
CA ILE A 271 -30.23 -3.03 -9.14
C ILE A 271 -29.09 -2.03 -8.93
N ALA A 272 -29.36 -0.75 -9.16
CA ALA A 272 -28.41 0.33 -8.91
C ALA A 272 -27.94 0.32 -7.44
N LEU A 273 -28.87 0.22 -6.47
CA LEU A 273 -28.51 0.16 -5.06
C LEU A 273 -27.61 -1.04 -4.72
N ARG A 274 -27.88 -2.23 -5.26
CA ARG A 274 -27.02 -3.41 -5.04
C ARG A 274 -25.61 -3.21 -5.60
N ALA A 275 -25.49 -2.64 -6.80
CA ALA A 275 -24.18 -2.31 -7.36
C ALA A 275 -23.42 -1.28 -6.49
N ARG A 276 -24.12 -0.31 -5.91
CA ARG A 276 -23.54 0.67 -4.99
C ARG A 276 -23.08 0.04 -3.69
N LEU A 277 -23.83 -0.91 -3.14
CA LEU A 277 -23.44 -1.71 -1.97
C LEU A 277 -22.19 -2.56 -2.23
N ASP A 278 -22.09 -3.20 -3.41
CA ASP A 278 -20.91 -3.97 -3.80
C ASP A 278 -19.66 -3.09 -3.87
N LEU A 279 -19.78 -1.90 -4.49
CA LEU A 279 -18.69 -0.92 -4.58
C LEU A 279 -18.33 -0.36 -3.20
N ASP A 280 -19.31 -0.07 -2.36
CA ASP A 280 -19.10 0.39 -0.98
C ASP A 280 -18.29 -0.63 -0.17
N GLU A 281 -18.61 -1.93 -0.27
CA GLU A 281 -17.80 -2.99 0.36
C GLU A 281 -16.37 -2.98 -0.19
N ALA A 282 -16.17 -2.83 -1.50
CA ALA A 282 -14.84 -2.80 -2.09
C ALA A 282 -14.05 -1.54 -1.74
N ILE A 283 -14.68 -0.39 -1.49
CA ILE A 283 -13.98 0.79 -0.99
C ILE A 283 -13.56 0.56 0.46
N HIS A 284 -14.49 0.14 1.32
CA HIS A 284 -14.23 -0.03 2.76
C HIS A 284 -13.42 -1.27 3.11
N SER A 285 -13.26 -2.20 2.17
CA SER A 285 -12.31 -3.31 2.27
C SER A 285 -10.86 -2.90 2.06
N LEU A 286 -10.59 -1.66 1.62
CA LEU A 286 -9.24 -1.10 1.60
C LEU A 286 -8.94 -0.50 2.98
N VAL A 287 -8.06 -1.15 3.73
CA VAL A 287 -7.86 -0.88 5.15
C VAL A 287 -6.38 -0.70 5.49
N TYR A 288 -6.12 -0.06 6.62
CA TYR A 288 -4.82 -0.10 7.29
C TYR A 288 -4.92 -0.99 8.53
N LEU A 289 -3.79 -1.48 9.00
CA LEU A 289 -3.64 -2.19 10.27
C LEU A 289 -2.55 -1.48 11.09
N PRO A 290 -2.88 -0.88 12.25
CA PRO A 290 -4.22 -0.62 12.81
C PRO A 290 -5.19 0.09 11.84
N CYS A 291 -6.49 -0.13 12.03
CA CYS A 291 -7.52 0.63 11.30
C CYS A 291 -7.40 2.13 11.58
N VAL A 292 -7.66 2.94 10.56
CA VAL A 292 -7.55 4.40 10.67
C VAL A 292 -8.57 4.97 11.64
N ASP A 293 -8.26 6.14 12.20
CA ASP A 293 -9.24 6.86 13.01
C ASP A 293 -10.37 7.44 12.14
N ARG A 294 -11.61 7.41 12.64
CA ARG A 294 -12.79 7.94 11.92
C ARG A 294 -12.72 9.44 11.66
N PHE A 295 -11.98 10.19 12.46
CA PHE A 295 -11.79 11.65 12.32
C PHE A 295 -10.46 11.99 11.65
N SER A 296 -9.76 11.00 11.09
CA SER A 296 -8.62 11.21 10.19
C SER A 296 -9.08 11.64 8.80
N TRP A 297 -8.16 12.16 8.00
CA TRP A 297 -8.42 12.46 6.60
C TRP A 297 -8.92 11.22 5.83
N TRP A 298 -8.29 10.06 6.05
CA TRP A 298 -8.73 8.81 5.43
C TRP A 298 -10.12 8.37 5.92
N GLY A 299 -10.38 8.51 7.22
CA GLY A 299 -11.67 8.19 7.84
C GLY A 299 -12.80 9.06 7.29
N LYS A 300 -12.55 10.34 7.02
CA LYS A 300 -13.49 11.24 6.34
C LYS A 300 -13.71 10.84 4.88
N LEU A 301 -12.66 10.49 4.15
CA LEU A 301 -12.81 9.99 2.77
C LEU A 301 -13.66 8.70 2.70
N GLN A 302 -13.53 7.80 3.68
CA GLN A 302 -14.41 6.64 3.83
C GLN A 302 -15.86 7.04 4.14
N GLN A 303 -16.06 8.03 5.02
CA GLN A 303 -17.40 8.55 5.32
C GLN A 303 -18.06 9.19 4.09
N GLU A 304 -17.32 9.97 3.30
CA GLU A 304 -17.81 10.53 2.03
C GLU A 304 -18.24 9.42 1.07
N ALA A 305 -17.43 8.36 0.94
CA ALA A 305 -17.80 7.19 0.14
C ALA A 305 -19.12 6.57 0.61
N ARG A 306 -19.28 6.40 1.92
CA ARG A 306 -20.50 5.84 2.53
C ARG A 306 -21.70 6.76 2.35
N HIS A 307 -21.52 8.08 2.48
CA HIS A 307 -22.58 9.07 2.34
C HIS A 307 -23.22 9.01 0.95
N THR A 308 -22.44 8.66 -0.07
CA THR A 308 -22.98 8.46 -1.41
C THR A 308 -24.04 7.34 -1.49
N LEU A 309 -24.07 6.37 -0.55
CA LEU A 309 -25.14 5.36 -0.48
C LEU A 309 -26.50 5.97 -0.11
N GLU A 310 -26.53 7.07 0.65
CA GLU A 310 -27.78 7.68 1.13
C GLU A 310 -28.67 8.10 -0.04
N THR A 311 -28.07 8.71 -1.06
CA THR A 311 -28.77 9.10 -2.29
C THR A 311 -29.35 7.89 -3.01
N ALA A 312 -28.58 6.81 -3.16
CA ALA A 312 -29.04 5.57 -3.80
C ALA A 312 -30.19 4.91 -3.02
N VAL A 313 -30.12 4.90 -1.68
CA VAL A 313 -31.19 4.41 -0.80
C VAL A 313 -32.46 5.25 -0.96
N GLN A 314 -32.33 6.57 -0.96
CA GLN A 314 -33.46 7.48 -1.12
C GLN A 314 -34.15 7.26 -2.47
N GLN A 315 -33.38 7.14 -3.56
CA GLN A 315 -33.92 6.84 -4.89
C GLN A 315 -34.66 5.50 -4.94
N ALA A 316 -34.11 4.46 -4.30
CA ALA A 316 -34.78 3.16 -4.22
C ALA A 316 -36.10 3.23 -3.42
N ARG A 317 -36.12 3.95 -2.29
CA ARG A 317 -37.35 4.17 -1.51
C ARG A 317 -38.40 4.94 -2.29
N GLN A 318 -37.99 5.99 -3.03
CA GLN A 318 -38.88 6.76 -3.89
C GLN A 318 -39.47 5.92 -5.05
N ALA A 319 -38.73 4.92 -5.52
CA ALA A 319 -39.21 3.94 -6.49
C ALA A 319 -40.12 2.84 -5.89
N GLY A 320 -40.45 2.91 -4.59
CA GLY A 320 -41.36 1.99 -3.92
C GLY A 320 -40.70 0.79 -3.23
N TYR A 321 -39.37 0.70 -3.21
CA TYR A 321 -38.65 -0.38 -2.53
C TYR A 321 -38.59 -0.16 -1.01
N GLN A 322 -38.78 -1.23 -0.24
CA GLN A 322 -38.57 -1.21 1.21
C GLN A 322 -37.09 -1.41 1.52
N VAL A 323 -36.37 -0.33 1.81
CA VAL A 323 -34.92 -0.36 2.03
C VAL A 323 -34.55 0.00 3.46
N GLN A 324 -33.84 -0.89 4.14
CA GLN A 324 -33.17 -0.65 5.42
C GLN A 324 -31.66 -0.80 5.24
N ILE A 325 -30.87 0.20 5.65
CA ILE A 325 -29.41 0.11 5.70
C ILE A 325 -28.95 0.46 7.11
N ARG A 326 -27.96 -0.27 7.62
CA ARG A 326 -27.34 -0.04 8.92
C ARG A 326 -25.82 -0.21 8.85
N PRO A 327 -25.03 0.88 9.01
CA PRO A 327 -23.62 0.79 9.35
C PRO A 327 -23.44 0.06 10.67
N LEU A 328 -22.41 -0.77 10.76
CA LEU A 328 -22.18 -1.66 11.89
C LEU A 328 -21.00 -1.15 12.73
N TRP A 329 -21.28 -0.71 13.96
CA TRP A 329 -20.31 -0.10 14.88
C TRP A 329 -20.68 -0.39 16.33
N GLY A 330 -19.72 -0.24 17.24
CA GLY A 330 -19.87 -0.51 18.69
C GLY A 330 -19.41 -1.92 19.05
N THR A 331 -19.98 -2.49 20.11
CA THR A 331 -19.66 -3.84 20.58
C THR A 331 -19.93 -4.87 19.48
N TYR A 332 -19.01 -5.82 19.29
CA TYR A 332 -19.22 -6.91 18.33
C TYR A 332 -20.45 -7.76 18.69
N ALA A 333 -20.75 -7.92 19.99
CA ALA A 333 -21.94 -8.61 20.48
C ALA A 333 -23.28 -7.98 20.00
N ASP A 334 -23.32 -6.66 19.77
CA ASP A 334 -24.52 -5.97 19.28
C ASP A 334 -24.65 -6.05 17.75
N VAL A 335 -23.54 -6.34 17.07
CA VAL A 335 -23.39 -6.29 15.62
C VAL A 335 -23.48 -7.68 14.98
N TYR A 336 -22.95 -8.72 15.61
CA TYR A 336 -22.85 -10.07 15.03
C TYR A 336 -24.17 -10.66 14.50
N PRO A 337 -25.39 -10.32 15.01
CA PRO A 337 -26.63 -10.82 14.41
C PRO A 337 -26.92 -10.24 13.02
N PHE A 338 -26.29 -9.12 12.67
CA PHE A 338 -26.49 -8.38 11.41
C PHE A 338 -25.35 -8.57 10.42
N SER A 339 -24.29 -9.30 10.79
CA SER A 339 -23.09 -9.50 9.97
C SER A 339 -22.80 -10.97 9.67
N LYS A 340 -22.01 -11.20 8.61
CA LYS A 340 -21.48 -12.52 8.22
C LYS A 340 -20.10 -12.38 7.57
N ASP A 341 -19.30 -13.45 7.72
CA ASP A 341 -17.92 -13.53 7.22
C ASP A 341 -17.01 -12.42 7.79
N ASP A 342 -17.23 -12.08 9.06
CA ASP A 342 -16.45 -11.08 9.80
C ASP A 342 -15.00 -11.54 10.00
N LEU A 343 -14.09 -10.57 10.13
CA LEU A 343 -12.67 -10.84 10.30
C LEU A 343 -12.19 -10.29 11.64
N GLN A 344 -11.53 -11.15 12.39
CA GLN A 344 -10.84 -10.77 13.61
C GLN A 344 -9.49 -10.12 13.25
N ILE A 345 -9.12 -9.08 13.99
CA ILE A 345 -7.80 -8.46 13.94
C ILE A 345 -7.16 -8.46 15.33
N ASP A 346 -5.84 -8.54 15.30
CA ASP A 346 -4.98 -8.75 16.46
C ASP A 346 -4.37 -7.40 16.93
N ILE A 347 -4.41 -6.39 16.05
CA ILE A 347 -3.72 -5.11 16.19
C ILE A 347 -4.70 -3.93 16.05
N GLY A 348 -4.53 -2.92 16.90
CA GLY A 348 -5.38 -1.73 16.91
C GLY A 348 -6.81 -2.00 17.38
N GLY A 349 -7.63 -0.95 17.47
CA GLY A 349 -9.03 -1.05 17.90
C GLY A 349 -9.21 -1.35 19.39
N ILE A 350 -10.46 -1.32 19.86
CA ILE A 350 -10.83 -1.61 21.25
C ILE A 350 -11.25 -3.10 21.34
N PRO A 351 -10.68 -3.90 22.27
CA PRO A 351 -11.06 -5.30 22.43
C PRO A 351 -12.57 -5.47 22.65
N GLY A 352 -13.19 -6.38 21.91
CA GLY A 352 -14.64 -6.62 21.93
C GLY A 352 -15.46 -5.68 21.03
N GLU A 353 -14.84 -4.71 20.36
CA GLU A 353 -15.53 -3.75 19.49
C GLU A 353 -15.21 -3.95 18.00
N VAL A 354 -16.09 -3.39 17.17
CA VAL A 354 -15.91 -3.26 15.73
C VAL A 354 -14.89 -2.16 15.43
N SER A 355 -13.79 -2.55 14.78
CA SER A 355 -12.73 -1.65 14.33
C SER A 355 -13.05 -0.99 12.99
N ALA A 356 -13.74 -1.69 12.08
CA ALA A 356 -14.16 -1.14 10.79
C ALA A 356 -15.42 -1.83 10.24
N CYS A 357 -16.36 -1.04 9.71
CA CYS A 357 -17.49 -1.56 8.94
C CYS A 357 -17.10 -1.75 7.47
N LEU A 358 -16.83 -2.99 7.04
CA LEU A 358 -16.49 -3.31 5.65
C LEU A 358 -17.73 -3.26 4.76
N ARG A 359 -18.82 -3.89 5.18
CA ARG A 359 -20.11 -3.86 4.46
C ARG A 359 -21.22 -3.50 5.44
N VAL A 360 -22.08 -2.56 5.05
CA VAL A 360 -23.30 -2.26 5.81
C VAL A 360 -24.26 -3.45 5.77
N TYR A 361 -25.03 -3.64 6.83
CA TYR A 361 -26.23 -4.45 6.73
C TYR A 361 -27.23 -3.75 5.81
N ALA A 362 -27.82 -4.49 4.87
CA ALA A 362 -28.90 -4.00 4.03
C ALA A 362 -30.05 -5.02 3.93
N LYS A 363 -31.28 -4.51 3.93
CA LYS A 363 -32.49 -5.28 3.60
C LYS A 363 -33.23 -4.53 2.50
N ILE A 364 -33.47 -5.17 1.36
CA ILE A 364 -34.18 -4.62 0.21
C ILE A 364 -35.38 -5.54 -0.05
N ASN A 365 -36.58 -5.06 0.26
CA ASN A 365 -37.78 -5.89 0.37
C ASN A 365 -37.53 -7.07 1.33
N ASP A 366 -37.67 -8.31 0.87
CA ASP A 366 -37.42 -9.51 1.68
C ASP A 366 -35.98 -10.04 1.58
N GLU A 367 -35.16 -9.46 0.71
CA GLU A 367 -33.77 -9.87 0.54
C GLU A 367 -32.87 -9.23 1.60
N VAL A 368 -32.13 -10.04 2.33
CA VAL A 368 -31.17 -9.59 3.35
C VAL A 368 -29.74 -9.78 2.84
N ILE A 369 -29.00 -8.68 2.85
CA ILE A 369 -27.56 -8.62 2.60
C ILE A 369 -26.90 -8.36 3.97
N PRO A 370 -26.32 -9.39 4.61
CA PRO A 370 -25.69 -9.24 5.92
C PRO A 370 -24.49 -8.30 5.80
N GLY A 371 -24.23 -7.49 6.82
CA GLY A 371 -23.02 -6.67 6.85
C GLY A 371 -21.76 -7.51 7.06
N ARG A 372 -20.62 -6.84 7.15
CA ARG A 372 -19.32 -7.47 7.39
C ARG A 372 -18.40 -6.49 8.09
N VAL A 373 -17.67 -6.94 9.10
CA VAL A 373 -16.83 -6.08 9.94
C VAL A 373 -15.43 -6.62 10.16
N LEU A 374 -14.50 -5.71 10.47
CA LEU A 374 -13.28 -6.02 11.21
C LEU A 374 -13.55 -5.78 12.69
N PHE A 375 -13.17 -6.71 13.56
CA PHE A 375 -13.34 -6.56 15.01
C PHE A 375 -12.11 -7.04 15.76
N ARG A 376 -11.85 -6.47 16.95
CA ARG A 376 -10.79 -6.95 17.83
C ARG A 376 -11.38 -7.94 18.83
N SER A 377 -10.83 -9.14 18.93
CA SER A 377 -11.24 -10.08 19.98
C SER A 377 -10.87 -9.56 21.37
N SER A 378 -11.68 -9.93 22.36
CA SER A 378 -11.45 -9.63 23.79
C SER A 378 -10.16 -10.20 24.33
#